data_AF-A0A6F8XJE5-F1
#
_entry.id   AF-A0A6F8XJE5-F1
#
_cell.length_a   1.000
_cell.length_b   1.000
_cell.length_c   1.000
_cell.angle_alpha   90.00
_cell.angle_beta   90.00
_cell.angle_gamma   90.00
#
_symmetry.space_group_name_H-M   'P 1'
#
loop_
_entity.id
_entity.type
_entity.pdbx_description
1 polymer ?
#
loop_
_entity_poly.entity_id
_entity_poly.type
_entity_poly.pdbx_seq_one_letter_code
_entity_poly.pdbx_strand_id
1 'polypeptide(L)'
;MLLPRSAGATVQDGHFELAEGVGLSGPPAIADLVRELLPLPTTDGDAITFQIRDDPALGAEGYHLLVTPSGVTATAATEDGLRWAVQSLLQLIPDREPRRLPCVDVVDRPVYPWRGSLLDVARWCHPMPFIYRYVDLLAMHKLNTLHLHLTDDQGWRFEVRKYPRLTEIGGFRRESPEGHAREGREDGVPHGVSTPSAS
;
A
#
# COMPACT_ATOMS: atom_id res chain seq x y z
N MET A 1 -2.76 16.45 -7.87
CA MET A 1 -3.26 15.49 -8.88
C MET A 1 -3.31 14.14 -8.19
N LEU A 2 -4.43 13.41 -8.27
CA LEU A 2 -4.54 12.07 -7.69
C LEU A 2 -4.00 11.03 -8.68
N LEU A 3 -3.23 10.07 -8.17
CA LEU A 3 -2.68 8.95 -8.92
C LEU A 3 -3.03 7.62 -8.20
N PRO A 4 -3.69 6.66 -8.86
CA PRO A 4 -4.27 6.72 -10.20
C PRO A 4 -5.33 7.82 -10.35
N ARG A 5 -5.59 8.22 -11.59
CA ARG A 5 -6.66 9.18 -11.89
C ARG A 5 -8.00 8.59 -11.42
N SER A 6 -8.72 9.33 -10.58
CA SER A 6 -10.04 8.91 -10.12
C SER A 6 -11.07 8.87 -11.26
N ALA A 7 -12.13 8.09 -11.07
CA ALA A 7 -13.28 8.06 -11.98
C ALA A 7 -13.95 9.44 -12.13
N GLY A 8 -14.08 10.19 -11.02
CA GLY A 8 -14.52 11.57 -10.98
C GLY A 8 -13.79 12.36 -9.91
N ALA A 9 -13.40 13.59 -10.21
CA ALA A 9 -12.88 14.54 -9.23
C ALA A 9 -13.19 15.97 -9.68
N THR A 10 -13.75 16.76 -8.76
CA THR A 10 -13.99 18.19 -8.95
C THR A 10 -13.27 18.96 -7.86
N VAL A 11 -12.47 19.95 -8.26
CA VAL A 11 -11.84 20.89 -7.33
C VAL A 11 -12.86 21.95 -6.96
N GLN A 12 -12.98 22.24 -5.67
CA GLN A 12 -13.85 23.27 -5.13
C GLN A 12 -13.00 24.41 -4.56
N ASP A 13 -13.64 25.57 -4.39
CA ASP A 13 -12.98 26.72 -3.77
C ASP A 13 -12.77 26.48 -2.27
N GLY A 14 -11.59 26.89 -1.78
CA GLY A 14 -11.24 26.83 -0.37
C GLY A 14 -10.36 25.64 0.01
N HIS A 15 -10.06 25.56 1.30
CA HIS A 15 -9.17 24.56 1.86
C HIS A 15 -9.67 24.11 3.23
N PHE A 16 -9.39 22.85 3.57
CA PHE A 16 -9.48 22.33 4.92
C PHE A 16 -8.10 22.44 5.59
N GLU A 17 -8.04 23.00 6.80
CA GLU A 17 -6.79 23.11 7.55
C GLU A 17 -6.59 21.85 8.41
N LEU A 18 -5.59 21.05 8.05
CA LEU A 18 -5.21 19.85 8.79
C LEU A 18 -4.18 20.23 9.86
N ALA A 19 -4.65 20.37 11.10
CA ALA A 19 -3.83 20.72 12.26
C ALA A 19 -3.60 19.52 13.18
N GLU A 20 -2.61 19.65 14.09
CA GLU A 20 -2.41 18.68 15.17
C GLU A 20 -3.67 18.54 16.04
N GLY A 21 -3.98 17.31 16.41
CA GLY A 21 -5.15 17.02 17.24
C GLY A 21 -6.48 17.04 16.48
N VAL A 22 -6.46 17.07 15.14
CA VAL A 22 -7.68 16.95 14.32
C VAL A 22 -8.51 15.74 14.76
N GLY A 23 -9.83 15.95 14.87
CA GLY A 23 -10.77 14.91 15.25
C GLY A 23 -10.94 13.88 14.14
N LEU A 24 -10.85 12.60 14.49
CA LEU A 24 -11.01 11.45 13.61
C LEU A 24 -12.11 10.52 14.13
N SER A 25 -12.98 10.05 13.24
CA SER A 25 -13.96 9.01 13.53
C SER A 25 -14.18 8.06 12.35
N GLY A 26 -14.57 6.83 12.66
CA GLY A 26 -14.89 5.80 11.66
C GLY A 26 -14.68 4.38 12.20
N PRO A 27 -14.75 3.35 11.34
CA PRO A 27 -14.47 1.98 11.74
C PRO A 27 -13.07 1.85 12.36
N PRO A 28 -12.88 1.06 13.44
CA PRO A 28 -11.61 0.98 14.15
C PRO A 28 -10.40 0.70 13.25
N ALA A 29 -10.52 -0.29 12.35
CA ALA A 29 -9.43 -0.65 11.43
C ALA A 29 -9.02 0.49 10.47
N ILE A 30 -9.95 1.38 10.12
CA ILE A 30 -9.69 2.54 9.27
C ILE A 30 -9.10 3.69 10.09
N ALA A 31 -9.63 3.92 11.30
CA ALA A 31 -9.08 4.93 12.21
C ALA A 31 -7.62 4.62 12.58
N ASP A 32 -7.31 3.36 12.86
CA ASP A 32 -5.94 2.92 13.16
C ASP A 32 -5.01 3.08 11.96
N LEU A 33 -5.46 2.72 10.75
CA LEU A 33 -4.71 2.94 9.51
C LEU A 33 -4.43 4.43 9.28
N VAL A 34 -5.41 5.30 9.51
CA VAL A 34 -5.26 6.74 9.35
C VAL A 34 -4.28 7.29 10.39
N ARG A 35 -4.32 6.82 11.64
CA ARG A 35 -3.36 7.19 12.69
C ARG A 35 -1.94 6.73 12.39
N GLU A 36 -1.79 5.57 11.77
CA GLU A 36 -0.50 5.04 11.35
C GLU A 36 0.10 5.84 10.19
N LEU A 37 -0.73 6.23 9.21
CA LEU A 37 -0.26 6.85 7.98
C LEU A 37 -0.25 8.39 8.00
N LEU A 38 -1.05 9.02 8.87
CA LEU A 38 -1.05 10.48 8.97
C LEU A 38 0.24 10.97 9.63
N PRO A 39 0.83 12.05 9.11
CA PRO A 39 2.07 12.62 9.66
C PRO A 39 1.85 13.50 10.90
N LEU A 40 0.66 13.45 11.52
CA LEU A 40 0.26 14.28 12.66
C LEU A 40 -0.63 13.48 13.62
N PRO A 41 -0.59 13.76 14.93
CA PRO A 41 -1.47 13.12 15.90
C PRO A 41 -2.93 13.53 15.68
N THR A 42 -3.85 12.58 15.84
CA THR A 42 -5.31 12.79 15.78
C THR A 42 -5.94 12.59 17.16
N THR A 43 -7.08 13.23 17.41
CA THR A 43 -7.95 12.93 18.55
C THR A 43 -9.25 12.29 18.09
N ASP A 44 -10.09 11.83 19.01
CA ASP A 44 -11.44 11.39 18.64
C ASP A 44 -12.31 12.64 18.34
N GLY A 45 -12.99 12.64 17.19
CA GLY A 45 -13.85 13.73 16.76
C GLY A 45 -14.37 13.55 15.33
N ASP A 46 -15.07 14.54 14.79
CA ASP A 46 -15.82 14.44 13.52
C ASP A 46 -15.24 15.29 12.37
N ALA A 47 -14.10 15.93 12.57
CA ALA A 47 -13.45 16.75 11.54
C ALA A 47 -12.99 15.92 10.32
N ILE A 48 -12.53 14.68 10.54
CA ILE A 48 -12.27 13.68 9.51
C ILE A 48 -13.11 12.44 9.85
N THR A 49 -14.05 12.11 8.98
CA THR A 49 -15.03 11.05 9.25
C THR A 49 -15.04 10.02 8.13
N PHE A 50 -14.87 8.74 8.48
CA PHE A 50 -14.98 7.59 7.57
C PHE A 50 -16.24 6.79 7.90
N GLN A 51 -17.08 6.49 6.91
CA GLN A 51 -18.38 5.86 7.14
C GLN A 51 -18.66 4.74 6.14
N ILE A 52 -19.15 3.61 6.64
CA ILE A 52 -19.73 2.57 5.81
C ILE A 52 -21.18 2.95 5.51
N ARG A 53 -21.52 3.04 4.23
CA ARG A 53 -22.87 3.27 3.74
C ARG A 53 -23.13 2.36 2.55
N ASP A 54 -24.25 1.66 2.57
CA ASP A 54 -24.64 0.82 1.45
C ASP A 54 -24.95 1.71 0.23
N ASP A 55 -24.07 1.64 -0.76
CA ASP A 55 -24.23 2.31 -2.06
C ASP A 55 -23.77 1.33 -3.17
N PRO A 56 -24.74 0.67 -3.82
CA PRO A 56 -24.45 -0.26 -4.91
C PRO A 56 -23.68 0.37 -6.08
N ALA A 57 -23.73 1.69 -6.27
CA ALA A 57 -23.02 2.38 -7.35
C ALA A 57 -21.50 2.42 -7.13
N LEU A 58 -21.04 2.36 -5.87
CA LEU A 58 -19.63 2.32 -5.52
C LEU A 58 -19.04 0.91 -5.64
N GLY A 59 -19.87 -0.13 -5.44
CA GLY A 59 -19.40 -1.51 -5.41
C GLY A 59 -18.47 -1.78 -4.22
N ALA A 60 -17.72 -2.90 -4.27
CA ALA A 60 -16.94 -3.36 -3.12
C ALA A 60 -15.76 -2.44 -2.78
N GLU A 61 -15.08 -1.88 -3.78
CA GLU A 61 -13.84 -1.09 -3.59
C GLU A 61 -14.03 0.40 -3.93
N GLY A 62 -15.23 0.85 -4.28
CA GLY A 62 -15.47 2.27 -4.56
C GLY A 62 -15.64 3.10 -3.30
N TYR A 63 -15.38 4.40 -3.42
CA TYR A 63 -15.57 5.36 -2.35
C TYR A 63 -15.95 6.74 -2.88
N HIS A 64 -16.53 7.55 -2.00
CA HIS A 64 -16.72 8.98 -2.18
C HIS A 64 -15.95 9.73 -1.09
N LEU A 65 -15.07 10.65 -1.48
CA LEU A 65 -14.26 11.49 -0.60
C LEU A 65 -14.62 12.95 -0.86
N LEU A 66 -15.14 13.61 0.16
CA LEU A 66 -15.50 15.02 0.17
C LEU A 66 -14.62 15.78 1.16
N VAL A 67 -13.92 16.80 0.66
CA VAL A 67 -13.14 17.74 1.47
C VAL A 67 -13.79 19.11 1.35
N THR A 68 -14.19 19.68 2.49
CA THR A 68 -14.81 21.00 2.62
C THR A 68 -14.04 21.85 3.62
N PRO A 69 -14.25 23.17 3.68
CA PRO A 69 -13.62 23.99 4.73
C PRO A 69 -13.98 23.55 6.16
N SER A 70 -15.13 22.90 6.34
CA SER A 70 -15.62 22.40 7.64
C SER A 70 -15.11 21.02 8.03
N GLY A 71 -14.57 20.23 7.10
CA GLY A 71 -14.20 18.85 7.38
C GLY A 71 -14.01 17.96 6.17
N VAL A 72 -13.56 16.73 6.44
CA VAL A 72 -13.35 15.65 5.48
C VAL A 72 -14.34 14.52 5.78
N THR A 73 -15.02 14.02 4.76
CA THR A 73 -15.88 12.85 4.86
C THR A 73 -15.56 11.86 3.76
N ALA A 74 -15.30 10.61 4.14
CA ALA A 74 -15.14 9.49 3.24
C ALA A 74 -16.27 8.48 3.47
N THR A 75 -16.95 8.07 2.40
CA THR A 75 -18.00 7.05 2.45
C THR A 75 -17.70 5.93 1.46
N ALA A 76 -17.99 4.69 1.85
CA ALA A 76 -17.86 3.51 0.97
C ALA A 76 -18.80 2.39 1.43
N ALA A 77 -19.06 1.43 0.53
CA ALA A 77 -19.86 0.25 0.86
C ALA A 77 -19.11 -0.77 1.73
N THR A 78 -17.78 -0.76 1.71
CA THR A 78 -16.93 -1.68 2.48
C THR A 78 -15.69 -0.98 3.04
N GLU A 79 -14.98 -1.65 3.95
CA GLU A 79 -13.69 -1.16 4.44
C GLU A 79 -12.63 -1.05 3.33
N ASP A 80 -12.67 -1.89 2.29
CA ASP A 80 -11.69 -1.81 1.19
C ASP A 80 -11.83 -0.50 0.41
N GLY A 81 -13.07 -0.05 0.18
CA GLY A 81 -13.32 1.27 -0.38
C GLY A 81 -12.80 2.40 0.53
N LEU A 82 -12.99 2.30 1.85
CA LEU A 82 -12.43 3.26 2.79
C LEU A 82 -10.90 3.26 2.80
N ARG A 83 -10.25 2.09 2.68
CA ARG A 83 -8.77 2.00 2.55
C ARG A 83 -8.28 2.79 1.34
N TRP A 84 -8.98 2.71 0.20
CA TRP A 84 -8.65 3.52 -0.98
C TRP A 84 -8.94 5.01 -0.81
N ALA A 85 -9.98 5.38 -0.05
CA ALA A 85 -10.24 6.75 0.33
C ALA A 85 -9.10 7.34 1.18
N VAL A 86 -8.55 6.56 2.12
CA VAL A 86 -7.37 6.94 2.93
C VAL A 86 -6.19 7.24 2.00
N GLN A 87 -5.89 6.37 1.04
CA GLN A 87 -4.77 6.60 0.10
C GLN A 87 -4.95 7.89 -0.70
N SER A 88 -6.16 8.18 -1.15
CA SER A 88 -6.44 9.43 -1.85
C SER A 88 -6.36 10.66 -0.95
N LEU A 89 -6.82 10.57 0.31
CA LEU A 89 -6.67 11.63 1.29
C LEU A 89 -5.19 11.95 1.53
N LEU A 90 -4.35 10.93 1.71
CA LEU A 90 -2.90 11.10 1.93
C LEU A 90 -2.22 11.82 0.76
N GLN A 91 -2.63 11.55 -0.49
CA GLN A 91 -2.11 12.24 -1.67
C GLN A 91 -2.54 13.71 -1.78
N LEU A 92 -3.59 14.13 -1.05
CA LEU A 92 -4.03 15.53 -1.00
C LEU A 92 -3.27 16.34 0.05
N ILE A 93 -2.59 15.69 1.00
CA ILE A 93 -1.83 16.37 2.04
C ILE A 93 -0.58 17.00 1.40
N PRO A 94 -0.38 18.31 1.50
CA PRO A 94 0.82 18.95 0.98
C PRO A 94 2.03 18.67 1.89
N ASP A 95 3.22 18.64 1.30
CA ASP A 95 4.51 18.44 2.02
C ASP A 95 4.98 19.69 2.79
N ARG A 96 4.18 20.75 2.85
CA ARG A 96 4.54 22.03 3.47
C ARG A 96 3.51 22.48 4.49
N GLU A 97 3.99 23.16 5.53
CA GLU A 97 3.14 23.83 6.49
C GLU A 97 2.70 25.23 6.02
N PRO A 98 1.49 25.70 6.37
CA PRO A 98 0.42 24.92 7.01
C PRO A 98 -0.18 23.88 6.04
N ARG A 99 -0.50 22.68 6.55
CA ARG A 99 -1.14 21.63 5.75
C ARG A 99 -2.58 21.98 5.40
N ARG A 100 -2.75 22.57 4.22
CA ARG A 100 -4.05 22.97 3.65
C ARG A 100 -4.45 22.02 2.55
N LEU A 101 -5.42 21.15 2.84
CA LEU A 101 -5.99 20.25 1.84
C LEU A 101 -6.90 21.05 0.92
N PRO A 102 -6.79 20.92 -0.40
CA PRO A 102 -7.74 21.55 -1.31
C PRO A 102 -9.14 20.96 -1.10
N CYS A 103 -10.17 21.79 -1.16
CA CYS A 103 -11.55 21.29 -1.17
C CYS A 103 -11.80 20.54 -2.47
N VAL A 104 -12.30 19.31 -2.36
CA VAL A 104 -12.50 18.41 -3.51
C VAL A 104 -13.70 17.51 -3.26
N ASP A 105 -14.36 17.13 -4.36
CA ASP A 105 -15.38 16.10 -4.39
C ASP A 105 -14.90 14.99 -5.33
N VAL A 106 -14.60 13.81 -4.77
CA VAL A 106 -13.98 12.69 -5.48
C VAL A 106 -14.86 11.45 -5.35
N VAL A 107 -15.35 10.94 -6.48
CA VAL A 107 -15.98 9.62 -6.56
C VAL A 107 -15.04 8.72 -7.33
N ASP A 108 -14.62 7.61 -6.73
CA ASP A 108 -13.68 6.70 -7.37
C ASP A 108 -14.07 5.24 -7.18
N ARG A 109 -13.73 4.42 -8.18
CA ARG A 109 -13.94 2.98 -8.18
C ARG A 109 -13.01 2.32 -9.20
N PRO A 110 -12.53 1.11 -8.92
CA PRO A 110 -11.61 0.46 -9.84
C PRO A 110 -12.32 0.06 -11.14
N VAL A 111 -11.61 0.22 -12.26
CA VAL A 111 -12.04 -0.32 -13.57
C VAL A 111 -11.88 -1.84 -13.61
N TYR A 112 -10.82 -2.36 -12.97
CA TYR A 112 -10.50 -3.78 -12.91
C TYR A 112 -10.49 -4.27 -11.46
N PRO A 113 -11.16 -5.40 -11.15
CA PRO A 113 -11.14 -5.96 -9.80
C PRO A 113 -9.78 -6.58 -9.44
N TRP A 114 -9.00 -7.03 -10.44
CA TRP A 114 -7.65 -7.55 -10.23
C TRP A 114 -6.60 -6.53 -10.66
N ARG A 115 -5.84 -6.01 -9.69
CA ARG A 115 -4.80 -5.00 -9.93
C ARG A 115 -3.52 -5.47 -9.26
N GLY A 116 -2.76 -6.25 -10.00
CA GLY A 116 -1.66 -7.03 -9.46
C GLY A 116 -0.27 -6.52 -9.83
N SER A 117 0.69 -6.80 -8.96
CA SER A 117 2.12 -6.73 -9.28
C SER A 117 2.81 -8.05 -8.92
N LEU A 118 3.71 -8.52 -9.79
CA LEU A 118 4.55 -9.69 -9.52
C LEU A 118 5.90 -9.23 -8.99
N LEU A 119 6.31 -9.79 -7.85
CA LEU A 119 7.64 -9.61 -7.29
C LEU A 119 8.36 -10.96 -7.26
N ASP A 120 9.48 -11.03 -7.97
CA ASP A 120 10.37 -12.19 -7.99
C ASP A 120 11.41 -12.10 -6.89
N VAL A 121 11.25 -12.95 -5.87
CA VAL A 121 12.19 -13.07 -4.76
C VAL A 121 13.06 -14.34 -4.86
N ALA A 122 12.76 -15.21 -5.83
CA ALA A 122 13.49 -16.45 -6.04
C ALA A 122 14.87 -16.17 -6.64
N ARG A 123 14.92 -15.33 -7.68
CA ARG A 123 16.17 -14.91 -8.33
C ARG A 123 16.92 -13.94 -7.42
N TRP A 124 16.19 -12.89 -7.03
CA TRP A 124 16.52 -11.72 -6.22
C TRP A 124 16.14 -11.80 -4.72
N CYS A 125 16.94 -12.30 -3.76
CA CYS A 125 16.38 -12.36 -2.38
C CYS A 125 16.38 -10.97 -1.75
N HIS A 126 15.21 -10.51 -1.28
CA HIS A 126 15.03 -9.20 -0.65
C HIS A 126 14.75 -9.33 0.84
N PRO A 127 15.24 -8.39 1.68
CA PRO A 127 14.94 -8.39 3.11
C PRO A 127 13.49 -7.94 3.35
N MET A 128 12.88 -8.35 4.47
CA MET A 128 11.47 -8.02 4.80
C MET A 128 11.14 -6.52 4.76
N PRO A 129 12.00 -5.58 5.23
CA PRO A 129 11.72 -4.15 5.10
C PRO A 129 11.52 -3.69 3.65
N PHE A 130 12.21 -4.30 2.69
CA PHE A 130 12.00 -4.01 1.27
C PHE A 130 10.61 -4.48 0.83
N ILE A 131 10.19 -5.68 1.24
CA ILE A 131 8.87 -6.25 0.90
C ILE A 131 7.75 -5.40 1.48
N TYR A 132 7.86 -4.97 2.74
CA TYR A 132 6.88 -4.08 3.37
C TYR A 132 6.78 -2.75 2.63
N ARG A 133 7.93 -2.11 2.35
CA ARG A 133 7.95 -0.88 1.58
C ARG A 133 7.34 -1.05 0.19
N TYR A 134 7.57 -2.21 -0.45
CA TYR A 134 6.97 -2.53 -1.74
C TYR A 134 5.45 -2.60 -1.64
N VAL A 135 4.91 -3.30 -0.63
CA VAL A 135 3.46 -3.38 -0.37
C VAL A 135 2.86 -2.00 -0.09
N ASP A 136 3.53 -1.14 0.69
CA ASP A 136 3.06 0.23 0.94
C ASP A 136 2.90 1.02 -0.37
N LEU A 137 3.86 0.87 -1.29
CA LEU A 137 3.82 1.52 -2.59
C LEU A 137 2.70 0.93 -3.47
N LEU A 138 2.46 -0.38 -3.43
CA LEU A 138 1.31 -1.00 -4.11
C LEU A 138 -0.01 -0.42 -3.59
N ALA A 139 -0.17 -0.34 -2.26
CA ALA A 139 -1.36 0.20 -1.62
C ALA A 139 -1.58 1.68 -1.98
N MET A 140 -0.53 2.51 -1.96
CA MET A 140 -0.57 3.92 -2.38
C MET A 140 -1.12 4.08 -3.80
N HIS A 141 -0.82 3.12 -4.69
CA HIS A 141 -1.28 3.09 -6.08
C HIS A 141 -2.56 2.26 -6.28
N LYS A 142 -3.23 1.86 -5.19
CA LYS A 142 -4.47 1.07 -5.18
C LYS A 142 -4.36 -0.28 -5.88
N LEU A 143 -3.16 -0.89 -5.92
CA LEU A 143 -2.96 -2.27 -6.35
C LEU A 143 -3.34 -3.20 -5.19
N ASN A 144 -4.21 -4.17 -5.47
CA ASN A 144 -4.82 -5.01 -4.43
C ASN A 144 -4.28 -6.45 -4.42
N THR A 145 -3.38 -6.79 -5.33
CA THR A 145 -2.84 -8.15 -5.44
C THR A 145 -1.32 -8.11 -5.53
N LEU A 146 -0.65 -8.83 -4.65
CA LEU A 146 0.78 -9.09 -4.74
C LEU A 146 1.00 -10.56 -5.13
N HIS A 147 1.54 -10.79 -6.31
CA HIS A 147 1.98 -12.12 -6.76
C HIS A 147 3.45 -12.29 -6.37
N LEU A 148 3.71 -13.06 -5.31
CA LEU A 148 5.08 -13.41 -4.90
C LEU A 148 5.55 -14.66 -5.64
N HIS A 149 6.55 -14.51 -6.51
CA HIS A 149 7.24 -15.64 -7.13
C HIS A 149 8.32 -16.16 -6.18
N LEU A 150 7.98 -17.18 -5.40
CA LEU A 150 8.74 -17.64 -4.24
C LEU A 150 9.80 -18.70 -4.55
N THR A 151 9.75 -19.34 -5.71
CA THR A 151 10.59 -20.50 -6.03
C THR A 151 11.00 -20.50 -7.48
N ASP A 152 12.25 -20.82 -7.74
CA ASP A 152 12.79 -21.00 -9.09
C ASP A 152 14.07 -21.84 -9.06
N ASP A 153 14.70 -22.07 -10.21
CA ASP A 153 15.93 -22.85 -10.32
C ASP A 153 17.06 -22.28 -9.44
N GLN A 154 17.12 -20.95 -9.31
CA GLN A 154 18.17 -20.24 -8.56
C GLN A 154 17.86 -20.06 -7.07
N GLY A 155 16.70 -20.53 -6.62
CA GLY A 155 16.43 -20.66 -5.19
C GLY A 155 14.97 -20.81 -4.76
N TRP A 156 14.83 -21.26 -3.52
CA TRP A 156 13.57 -21.55 -2.86
C TRP A 156 13.42 -20.68 -1.60
N ARG A 157 12.33 -19.91 -1.50
CA ARG A 157 12.16 -18.85 -0.47
C ARG A 157 11.06 -19.11 0.55
N PHE A 158 10.35 -20.22 0.45
CA PHE A 158 9.20 -20.53 1.29
C PHE A 158 9.51 -21.66 2.27
N GLU A 159 9.35 -21.46 3.57
CA GLU A 159 9.60 -22.53 4.53
C GLU A 159 8.54 -23.64 4.40
N VAL A 160 9.01 -24.88 4.20
CA VAL A 160 8.16 -26.07 4.27
C VAL A 160 8.70 -26.99 5.35
N ARG A 161 8.06 -26.97 6.53
CA ARG A 161 8.53 -27.69 7.73
C ARG A 161 8.81 -29.18 7.52
N LYS A 162 8.04 -29.84 6.65
CA LYS A 162 8.23 -31.26 6.31
C LYS A 162 9.50 -31.52 5.48
N TYR A 163 9.98 -30.50 4.76
CA TYR A 163 11.10 -30.59 3.82
C TYR A 163 12.12 -29.46 4.08
N PRO A 164 12.82 -29.47 5.23
CA PRO A 164 13.71 -28.38 5.66
C PRO A 164 14.85 -28.11 4.67
N ARG A 165 15.31 -29.14 3.95
CA ARG A 165 16.35 -29.01 2.91
C ARG A 165 15.98 -28.06 1.77
N LEU A 166 14.69 -27.77 1.57
CA LEU A 166 14.25 -26.79 0.56
C LEU A 166 14.78 -25.39 0.87
N THR A 167 14.81 -24.97 2.13
CA THR A 167 15.36 -23.67 2.53
C THR A 167 16.79 -23.77 3.03
N GLU A 168 17.19 -24.84 3.73
CA GLU A 168 18.57 -25.01 4.21
C GLU A 168 19.59 -25.14 3.07
N ILE A 169 19.21 -25.78 1.97
CA ILE A 169 20.08 -25.97 0.79
C ILE A 169 19.53 -25.15 -0.37
N GLY A 170 18.27 -25.37 -0.76
CA GLY A 170 17.65 -24.66 -1.90
C GLY A 170 17.48 -23.15 -1.66
N GLY A 171 17.65 -22.67 -0.42
CA GLY A 171 17.67 -21.25 -0.10
C GLY A 171 18.93 -20.51 -0.55
N PHE A 172 19.96 -21.22 -1.02
CA PHE A 172 21.26 -20.62 -1.34
C PHE A 172 21.78 -21.07 -2.71
N ARG A 173 22.56 -20.20 -3.34
CA ARG A 173 23.40 -20.52 -4.51
C ARG A 173 24.81 -19.98 -4.30
N ARG A 174 25.77 -20.61 -4.99
CA ARG A 174 27.21 -20.31 -4.83
C ARG A 174 27.61 -18.96 -5.41
N GLU A 175 27.01 -18.58 -6.52
CA GLU A 175 27.36 -17.40 -7.33
C GLU A 175 26.18 -17.04 -8.25
N SER A 176 26.28 -15.91 -8.94
CA SER A 176 25.29 -15.43 -9.89
C SER A 176 25.92 -14.96 -11.21
N PRO A 177 25.18 -15.03 -12.33
CA PRO A 177 25.71 -14.55 -13.60
C PRO A 177 26.06 -13.06 -13.58
N GLU A 178 27.25 -12.73 -14.08
CA GLU A 178 27.66 -11.34 -14.32
C GLU A 178 27.15 -10.87 -15.69
N GLY A 179 25.92 -10.37 -15.70
CA GLY A 179 25.22 -9.95 -16.92
C GLY A 179 24.37 -11.08 -17.50
N HIS A 180 24.37 -11.25 -18.82
CA HIS A 180 23.54 -12.27 -19.46
C HIS A 180 24.20 -13.66 -19.32
N ALA A 181 23.45 -14.67 -18.85
CA ALA A 181 23.97 -16.02 -18.56
C ALA A 181 24.71 -16.71 -19.73
N ARG A 182 24.39 -16.35 -20.98
CA ARG A 182 25.09 -16.85 -22.19
C ARG A 182 26.56 -16.45 -22.27
N GLU A 183 26.97 -15.41 -21.56
CA GLU A 183 28.36 -14.96 -21.51
C GLU A 183 29.23 -15.84 -20.61
N GLY A 184 28.62 -16.70 -19.78
CA GLY A 184 29.31 -17.68 -18.95
C GLY A 184 30.20 -17.06 -17.86
N ARG A 185 29.99 -15.78 -17.53
CA ARG A 185 30.67 -15.09 -16.44
C ARG A 185 29.83 -15.19 -15.17
N GLU A 186 30.49 -15.45 -14.05
CA GLU A 186 29.88 -15.55 -12.72
C GLU A 186 30.59 -14.55 -11.78
N ASP A 187 29.86 -14.02 -10.81
CA ASP A 187 30.37 -13.04 -9.84
C ASP A 187 31.21 -13.67 -8.70
N GLY A 188 31.12 -15.00 -8.52
CA GLY A 188 31.75 -15.71 -7.41
C GLY A 188 31.20 -15.36 -6.02
N VAL A 189 30.04 -14.68 -5.94
CA VAL A 189 29.46 -14.18 -4.68
C VAL A 189 28.26 -15.05 -4.26
N PRO A 190 28.34 -15.75 -3.11
CA PRO A 190 27.21 -16.51 -2.59
C PRO A 190 25.98 -15.65 -2.35
N HIS A 191 24.81 -16.21 -2.65
CA HIS A 191 23.53 -15.55 -2.41
C HIS A 191 22.50 -16.48 -1.79
N GLY A 192 21.68 -15.94 -0.90
CA GLY A 192 20.51 -16.64 -0.41
C GLY A 192 19.69 -15.82 0.58
N VAL A 193 18.82 -16.52 1.30
CA VAL A 193 18.00 -15.92 2.36
C VAL A 193 18.90 -15.65 3.56
N SER A 194 18.83 -14.45 4.16
CA SER A 194 19.52 -14.20 5.42
C SER A 194 18.99 -15.20 6.45
N THR A 195 19.85 -16.08 6.97
CA THR A 195 19.47 -16.94 8.10
C THR A 195 19.01 -16.02 9.24
N PRO A 196 17.84 -16.25 9.86
CA PRO A 196 17.63 -15.74 11.20
C PRO A 196 18.81 -16.26 12.03
N SER A 197 19.57 -15.37 12.67
CA SER A 197 20.56 -15.79 13.64
C SER A 197 19.86 -16.76 14.59
N ALA A 198 20.34 -18.00 14.67
CA ALA A 198 19.84 -18.97 15.62
C ALA A 198 19.92 -18.33 17.01
N SER A 199 18.74 -18.07 17.59
CA SER A 199 18.56 -17.73 19.00
C SER A 199 18.63 -18.99 19.84
#